data_AF-A0A2Z4JBD8-F1
#
_entry.id   AF-A0A2Z4JBD8-F1
#
_cell.length_a   1.000
_cell.length_b   1.000
_cell.length_c   1.000
_cell.angle_alpha   90.00
_cell.angle_beta   90.00
_cell.angle_gamma   90.00
#
_symmetry.space_group_name_H-M   'P 1'
#
loop_
_entity.id
_entity.type
_entity.pdbx_description
1 polymer ?
#
loop_
_entity_poly.entity_id
_entity_poly.type
_entity_poly.pdbx_seq_one_letter_code
_entity_poly.pdbx_strand_id
1 'polypeptide(L)' 'MFQETPIFSRLVAERGDIPAQVRGEAERMHRQLAQVLPQAASPHLSAPHNVPGPTPPRPAL' A
#
# COMPACT_ATOMS: atom_id res chain seq x y z
N MET A 1 -7.74 29.26 2.21
CA MET A 1 -8.20 28.17 3.09
C MET A 1 -8.12 26.88 2.28
N PHE A 2 -6.98 26.18 2.29
CA PHE A 2 -6.85 24.88 1.61
C PHE A 2 -7.33 23.80 2.58
N GLN A 3 -8.64 23.50 2.54
CA GLN A 3 -9.15 22.25 3.09
C GLN A 3 -8.82 21.12 2.10
N GLU A 4 -7.53 20.89 1.86
CA GLU A 4 -7.14 19.63 1.24
C GLU A 4 -7.38 18.56 2.30
N THR A 5 -8.53 17.89 2.22
CA THR A 5 -8.64 16.53 2.76
C THR A 5 -7.37 15.83 2.29
N PRO A 6 -6.47 15.39 3.20
CA PRO A 6 -5.14 14.93 2.82
C PRO A 6 -5.34 13.94 1.68
N ILE A 7 -4.74 14.23 0.52
CA ILE A 7 -5.10 13.73 -0.82
C ILE A 7 -5.59 12.28 -0.82
N PHE A 8 -4.97 11.45 0.02
CA PHE A 8 -5.39 10.09 0.34
C PHE A 8 -6.89 9.89 0.64
N SER A 9 -7.51 10.58 1.60
CA SER A 9 -8.92 10.30 1.95
C SER A 9 -9.87 10.71 0.82
N ARG A 10 -9.51 11.74 0.05
CA ARG A 10 -10.24 12.12 -1.16
C ARG A 10 -10.11 11.07 -2.25
N LEU A 11 -8.90 10.55 -2.47
CA LEU A 11 -8.67 9.45 -3.42
C LEU A 11 -9.46 8.20 -3.01
N VAL A 12 -9.52 7.87 -1.72
CA VAL A 12 -10.33 6.76 -1.23
C VAL A 12 -11.82 7.00 -1.45
N ALA A 13 -12.30 8.24 -1.25
CA ALA A 13 -13.70 8.57 -1.50
C ALA A 13 -14.07 8.52 -3.00
N GLU A 14 -13.18 8.96 -3.89
CA GLU A 14 -13.44 9.03 -5.34
C GLU A 14 -13.17 7.70 -6.07
N ARG A 15 -12.19 6.92 -5.62
CA ARG A 15 -11.69 5.72 -6.31
C ARG A 15 -11.80 4.44 -5.49
N GLY A 16 -12.19 4.54 -4.21
CA GLY A 16 -12.13 3.44 -3.25
C GLY A 16 -10.73 3.24 -2.68
N ASP A 17 -10.65 2.39 -1.65
CA ASP A 17 -9.38 2.02 -1.01
C ASP A 17 -8.60 1.01 -1.88
N ILE A 18 -8.03 1.51 -2.98
CA ILE A 18 -7.22 0.73 -3.92
C ILE A 18 -6.06 -0.01 -3.20
N PRO A 19 -5.31 0.61 -2.27
CA PRO A 19 -4.26 -0.11 -1.53
C PRO A 19 -4.77 -1.33 -0.75
N ALA A 20 -5.91 -1.22 -0.05
CA ALA A 20 -6.50 -2.36 0.66
C ALA A 20 -6.98 -3.44 -0.32
N GLN A 21 -7.60 -3.06 -1.44
CA GLN A 21 -8.04 -3.99 -2.49
C GLN A 21 -6.86 -4.78 -3.06
N VAL A 22 -5.78 -4.09 -3.45
CA VAL A 22 -4.57 -4.73 -4.01
C VAL A 22 -3.94 -5.69 -3.00
N ARG A 23 -3.91 -5.34 -1.71
CA ARG A 23 -3.42 -6.26 -0.66
C ARG A 23 -4.27 -7.52 -0.58
N GLY A 24 -5.60 -7.38 -0.58
CA GLY A 24 -6.51 -8.52 -0.58
C GLY A 24 -6.32 -9.43 -1.79
N GLU A 25 -6.17 -8.85 -2.98
CA GLU A 25 -5.92 -9.61 -4.21
C GLU A 25 -4.55 -10.30 -4.21
N ALA A 26 -3.50 -9.63 -3.74
CA ALA A 26 -2.19 -10.23 -3.57
C ALA A 26 -2.23 -11.44 -2.62
N GLU A 27 -2.94 -11.33 -1.49
CA GLU A 27 -3.13 -12.45 -0.55
C GLU A 27 -3.95 -13.59 -1.15
N ARG A 28 -4.96 -13.29 -1.97
CA ARG A 28 -5.72 -14.31 -2.71
C ARG A 28 -4.84 -15.05 -3.69
N MET A 29 -4.12 -14.33 -4.55
CA MET A 29 -3.20 -14.92 -5.53
C MET A 29 -2.11 -15.74 -4.85
N HIS A 30 -1.54 -15.25 -3.74
CA HIS A 30 -0.52 -15.98 -3.00
C HIS A 30 -1.05 -17.32 -2.48
N ARG A 31 -2.27 -17.35 -1.92
CA ARG A 31 -2.90 -18.61 -1.47
C ARG A 31 -3.17 -19.57 -2.63
N GLN A 32 -3.61 -19.07 -3.78
CA GLN A 32 -3.81 -19.88 -4.98
C GLN A 32 -2.48 -20.46 -5.49
N LEU A 33 -1.43 -19.65 -5.53
CA LEU A 33 -0.10 -20.09 -5.93
C LEU A 33 0.47 -21.12 -4.95
N ALA A 34 0.27 -20.96 -3.65
CA ALA A 34 0.70 -21.93 -2.65
C ALA A 34 0.02 -23.30 -2.81
N GLN A 35 -1.23 -23.34 -3.29
CA GLN A 35 -1.94 -24.59 -3.57
C GLN A 35 -1.37 -25.33 -4.79
N VAL A 36 -0.93 -24.59 -5.82
CA VAL A 36 -0.40 -25.17 -7.07
C VAL A 36 1.10 -25.44 -6.99
N LEU A 37 1.84 -24.60 -6.27
CA LEU A 37 3.30 -24.62 -6.15
C LEU A 37 3.69 -24.60 -4.66
N PRO A 38 3.68 -25.76 -3.98
CA PRO A 38 3.94 -25.85 -2.54
C PRO A 38 5.29 -25.24 -2.10
N GLN A 39 6.30 -25.24 -2.99
CA GLN A 39 7.65 -24.74 -2.71
C GLN A 39 7.80 -23.21 -2.93
N ALA A 40 6.84 -22.55 -3.59
CA ALA A 40 6.89 -21.11 -3.86
C ALA A 40 6.26 -20.25 -2.75
N ALA A 41 5.66 -20.87 -1.73
CA ALA A 41 4.96 -20.21 -0.62
C ALA A 41 5.89 -19.54 0.42
N SER A 42 7.12 -19.19 0.03
CA SER A 42 8.06 -18.52 0.94
C SER A 42 7.65 -17.05 1.13
N PRO A 43 7.43 -16.58 2.37
CA PRO A 43 6.92 -15.25 2.67
C PRO A 43 8.06 -14.22 2.63
N HIS A 44 8.68 -14.02 1.47
CA HIS A 44 9.74 -13.01 1.29
C HIS A 44 9.31 -11.88 0.34
N LEU A 45 8.10 -11.34 0.54
CA LEU A 45 7.66 -10.10 -0.14
C LEU A 45 7.15 -9.03 0.82
N SER A 46 7.23 -9.26 2.14
CA SER A 46 6.85 -8.29 3.16
C SER A 46 8.01 -7.37 3.56
N ALA A 47 8.71 -6.78 2.59
CA ALA A 47 9.42 -5.55 2.86
C ALA A 47 8.54 -4.42 2.33
N PRO A 48 7.86 -3.63 3.20
CA PRO A 48 7.30 -2.39 2.72
C PRO A 48 8.49 -1.58 2.20
N HIS A 49 8.54 -1.38 0.89
CA HIS A 49 9.32 -0.32 0.26
C HIS A 49 8.89 0.98 0.95
N ASN A 50 9.64 1.35 1.98
CA ASN A 50 9.55 2.63 2.66
C ASN A 50 10.01 3.67 1.65
N VAL A 51 9.10 4.09 0.78
CA VAL A 51 9.33 5.28 -0.04
C VAL A 51 9.56 6.43 0.94
N PRO A 52 10.70 7.15 0.87
CA PRO A 52 10.93 8.28 1.75
C PRO A 52 9.80 9.29 1.53
N GLY A 53 8.92 9.42 2.51
CA GLY A 53 7.91 10.47 2.51
C GLY A 53 8.60 11.84 2.44
N PRO A 54 7.98 12.86 1.83
CA PRO A 54 8.57 14.18 1.72
C PRO A 54 8.87 14.74 3.12
N THR A 55 10.15 14.92 3.43
CA THR A 55 10.60 15.56 4.66
C THR A 55 10.03 16.98 4.74
N PRO A 56 9.33 17.36 5.83
CA PRO A 56 8.84 18.72 5.98
C PRO A 56 10.02 19.71 6.08
N PRO A 57 9.91 20.91 5.48
CA PRO A 57 10.96 21.90 5.56
C PRO A 57 11.13 22.35 7.01
N ARG A 58 12.38 22.31 7.50
CA ARG A 58 12.74 22.82 8.84
C ARG A 58 12.57 24.34 8.86
N PRO A 59 11.92 24.91 9.89
CA PRO A 59 11.86 26.36 10.04
C PRO A 59 13.26 26.90 10.39
N ALA A 60 13.70 27.91 9.66
CA ALA A 60 14.90 28.68 9.99
C ALA A 60 14.61 29.58 11.20
N LEU A 61 15.51 29.54 12.19
CA LEU A 61 15.56 30.45 13.34
C LEU A 61 16.13 31.80 12.91
#